data_AF-A0A969NA41-F1
#
_entry.id   AF-A0A969NA41-F1
#
_cell.length_a   1.000
_cell.length_b   1.000
_cell.length_c   1.000
_cell.angle_alpha   90.00
_cell.angle_beta   90.00
_cell.angle_gamma   90.00
#
_symmetry.space_group_name_H-M   'P 1'
#
loop_
_entity.id
_entity.type
_entity.pdbx_description
1 polymer ?
#
loop_
_entity_poly.entity_id
_entity_poly.type
_entity_poly.pdbx_seq_one_letter_code
_entity_poly.pdbx_strand_id
1 'polypeptide(L)'
;MSTAYYDYLYANNQQYFGDHPDNLLKDYYSLCDKRGRVLDVGIGQGRNARFLLKQGYGVDGIDPSKVAIDNLQKWKTKRRLT
;
A
#
# COMPACT_ATOMS: atom_id res chain seq x y z
N MET A 1 19.08 3.62 4.71
CA MET A 1 18.45 2.36 5.19
C MET A 1 18.49 1.36 4.04
N SER A 2 18.89 0.11 4.27
CA SER A 2 19.05 -0.90 3.20
C SER A 2 17.74 -1.66 2.94
N THR A 3 17.61 -2.29 1.77
CA THR A 3 16.49 -3.19 1.45
C THR A 3 16.31 -4.28 2.51
N ALA A 4 17.41 -4.90 2.94
CA ALA A 4 17.39 -5.96 3.95
C ALA A 4 16.80 -5.50 5.30
N TYR A 5 17.00 -4.22 5.65
CA TYR A 5 16.41 -3.66 6.86
C TYR A 5 14.88 -3.60 6.78
N TYR A 6 14.33 -3.14 5.66
CA TYR A 6 12.87 -3.08 5.48
C TYR A 6 12.24 -4.47 5.29
N ASP A 7 12.93 -5.40 4.63
CA ASP A 7 12.49 -6.80 4.58
C ASP A 7 12.36 -7.37 6.00
N TYR A 8 13.36 -7.15 6.86
CA TYR A 8 13.29 -7.57 8.26
C TYR A 8 12.14 -6.89 9.01
N LEU A 9 12.01 -5.56 8.90
CA LEU A 9 10.95 -4.82 9.59
C LEU A 9 9.55 -5.32 9.21
N TYR A 10 9.29 -5.47 7.91
CA TYR A 10 7.98 -5.88 7.41
C TYR A 10 7.67 -7.36 7.62
N ALA A 11 8.70 -8.21 7.74
CA ALA A 11 8.52 -9.61 8.11
C ALA A 11 8.10 -9.78 9.58
N ASN A 12 8.60 -8.91 10.46
CA ASN A 12 8.43 -9.06 11.91
C ASN A 12 7.35 -8.15 12.51
N ASN A 13 6.89 -7.12 11.78
CA ASN A 13 5.85 -6.21 12.23
C ASN A 13 4.74 -6.15 11.20
N GLN A 14 3.52 -6.56 11.54
CA GLN A 14 2.42 -6.55 10.56
C GLN A 14 1.91 -5.15 10.19
N GLN A 15 2.12 -4.16 11.05
CA GLN A 15 1.59 -2.81 10.92
C GLN A 15 2.60 -1.77 11.45
N TYR A 16 3.84 -1.82 10.97
CA TYR A 16 4.92 -0.94 11.43
C TYR A 16 4.56 0.55 11.29
N PHE A 17 3.89 0.90 10.18
CA PHE A 17 3.37 2.25 9.95
C PHE A 17 1.87 2.38 10.26
N GLY A 18 1.29 1.45 11.03
CA GLY A 18 -0.15 1.36 11.25
C GLY A 18 -0.93 0.86 10.04
N ASP A 19 -2.25 0.76 10.18
CA ASP A 19 -3.17 0.23 9.17
C ASP A 19 -4.15 1.28 8.60
N HIS A 20 -4.23 2.46 9.22
CA HIS A 20 -5.00 3.59 8.73
C HIS A 20 -4.24 4.38 7.67
N PRO A 21 -4.92 4.91 6.64
CA PRO A 21 -4.29 5.79 5.67
C PRO A 21 -3.88 7.11 6.31
N ASP A 22 -2.93 7.78 5.69
CA ASP A 22 -2.49 9.11 6.09
C ASP A 22 -3.66 10.11 6.07
N ASN A 23 -3.75 10.98 7.09
CA ASN A 23 -4.85 11.95 7.18
C ASN A 23 -4.83 12.94 6.02
N LEU A 24 -3.65 13.38 5.57
CA LEU A 24 -3.55 14.29 4.43
C LEU A 24 -4.10 13.62 3.17
N LEU A 25 -3.80 12.33 2.97
CA LEU A 25 -4.37 11.59 1.86
C LEU A 25 -5.89 11.49 1.96
N LYS A 26 -6.43 11.21 3.15
CA LYS A 26 -7.89 11.13 3.37
C LYS A 26 -8.59 12.45 3.06
N ASP A 27 -7.96 13.58 3.36
CA ASP A 27 -8.58 14.89 3.21
C ASP A 27 -8.60 15.34 1.73
N TYR A 28 -7.61 14.91 0.94
CA TYR A 28 -7.38 15.44 -0.41
C TYR A 28 -7.51 14.45 -1.56
N TYR A 29 -7.68 13.14 -1.32
CA TYR A 29 -7.71 12.14 -2.41
C TYR A 29 -8.78 12.43 -3.47
N SER A 30 -9.91 13.02 -3.07
CA SER A 30 -11.04 13.32 -3.95
C SER A 30 -10.75 14.42 -4.97
N LEU A 31 -9.67 15.19 -4.79
CA LEU A 31 -9.21 16.18 -5.77
C LEU A 31 -8.60 15.52 -7.01
N CYS A 32 -8.14 14.26 -6.90
CA CYS A 32 -7.55 13.51 -8.00
C CYS A 32 -8.64 12.84 -8.86
N ASP A 33 -8.50 12.90 -10.18
CA ASP A 33 -9.40 12.20 -11.12
C ASP A 33 -9.33 10.68 -10.92
N LYS A 34 -10.51 10.06 -10.71
CA LYS A 34 -10.67 8.62 -10.53
C LYS A 34 -10.34 7.80 -11.78
N ARG A 35 -10.33 8.43 -12.97
CA ARG A 35 -9.94 7.76 -14.23
C ARG A 35 -8.43 7.59 -14.33
N GLY A 36 -7.66 8.38 -13.58
CA GLY A 36 -6.21 8.24 -13.47
C GLY A 36 -5.79 7.04 -12.62
N ARG A 37 -4.52 6.67 -12.74
CA ARG A 37 -3.88 5.66 -11.88
C ARG A 37 -2.93 6.34 -10.91
N VAL A 38 -2.95 5.92 -9.65
CA VAL A 38 -2.05 6.41 -8.60
C VAL A 38 -0.80 5.53 -8.57
N LEU A 39 0.37 6.16 -8.49
CA LEU A 39 1.63 5.50 -8.19
C LEU A 39 2.00 5.75 -6.72
N ASP A 40 2.06 4.69 -5.92
CA ASP A 40 2.49 4.72 -4.52
C ASP A 40 3.97 4.32 -4.42
N VAL A 41 4.84 5.30 -4.20
CA VAL A 41 6.30 5.13 -4.13
C VAL A 41 6.71 4.86 -2.69
N GLY A 42 7.30 3.70 -2.44
CA GLY A 42 7.49 3.22 -1.07
C GLY A 42 6.18 2.71 -0.48
N ILE A 43 5.45 1.90 -1.24
CA ILE A 43 4.10 1.43 -0.88
C ILE A 43 4.08 0.69 0.47
N GLY A 44 5.21 0.12 0.89
CA GLY A 44 5.37 -0.56 2.17
C GLY A 44 4.28 -1.59 2.42
N GLN A 45 3.60 -1.47 3.56
CA GLN A 45 2.52 -2.38 3.95
C GLN A 45 1.14 -1.98 3.36
N GLY A 46 1.11 -0.91 2.57
CA GLY A 46 0.00 -0.48 1.72
C GLY A 46 -1.18 0.17 2.44
N ARG A 47 -0.98 0.80 3.61
CA ARG A 47 -2.07 1.50 4.34
C ARG A 47 -2.81 2.50 3.44
N ASN A 48 -2.06 3.26 2.63
CA ASN A 48 -2.57 4.26 1.69
C ASN A 48 -3.16 3.61 0.44
N ALA A 49 -2.40 2.75 -0.25
CA ALA A 49 -2.86 2.02 -1.42
C ALA A 49 -4.17 1.25 -1.18
N ARG A 50 -4.32 0.56 -0.04
CA ARG A 50 -5.55 -0.17 0.31
C ARG A 50 -6.74 0.77 0.50
N PHE A 51 -6.53 1.96 1.06
CA PHE A 51 -7.56 2.97 1.17
C PHE A 51 -8.00 3.46 -0.21
N LEU A 52 -7.06 3.86 -1.07
CA LEU A 52 -7.36 4.37 -2.41
C LEU A 52 -8.07 3.33 -3.30
N LEU A 53 -7.64 2.06 -3.24
CA LEU A 53 -8.31 0.95 -3.92
C LEU A 53 -9.78 0.81 -3.48
N LYS A 54 -10.08 0.96 -2.19
CA LYS A 54 -11.46 0.94 -1.67
C LYS A 54 -12.29 2.15 -2.13
N GLN A 55 -11.64 3.29 -2.41
CA GLN A 55 -12.29 4.48 -2.96
C GLN A 55 -12.53 4.42 -4.48
N GLY A 56 -12.07 3.35 -5.13
CA GLY A 56 -12.26 3.09 -6.56
C GLY A 56 -11.11 3.55 -7.45
N TYR A 57 -9.97 3.95 -6.89
CA TYR A 57 -8.79 4.31 -7.67
C TYR A 57 -8.02 3.07 -8.11
N GLY A 58 -7.42 3.11 -9.31
CA GLY A 58 -6.38 2.17 -9.69
C GLY A 58 -5.04 2.56 -9.05
N VAL A 59 -4.34 1.61 -8.43
CA VAL A 59 -3.05 1.87 -7.76
C VAL A 59 -1.98 0.92 -8.31
N ASP A 60 -0.84 1.49 -8.69
CA ASP A 60 0.45 0.80 -8.83
C ASP A 60 1.33 1.14 -7.63
N GLY A 61 2.11 0.17 -7.16
CA GLY A 61 2.98 0.34 -6.00
C GLY A 61 4.37 -0.19 -6.27
N ILE A 62 5.37 0.55 -5.78
CA ILE A 62 6.76 0.12 -5.79
C ILE A 62 7.34 0.20 -4.38
N ASP A 63 8.13 -0.78 -4.00
CA ASP A 63 8.91 -0.78 -2.76
C ASP A 63 10.17 -1.63 -3.01
N PRO A 64 11.35 -1.23 -2.52
CA PRO A 64 12.53 -2.08 -2.61
C PRO A 64 12.38 -3.38 -1.81
N SER A 65 11.53 -3.42 -0.77
CA SER A 65 11.29 -4.61 0.03
C SER A 65 10.44 -5.63 -0.73
N LYS A 66 11.00 -6.82 -0.95
CA LYS A 66 10.24 -7.94 -1.51
C LYS A 66 9.13 -8.40 -0.56
N VAL A 67 9.37 -8.34 0.75
CA VAL A 67 8.40 -8.72 1.77
C VAL A 67 7.16 -7.83 1.73
N ALA A 68 7.33 -6.52 1.55
CA ALA A 68 6.22 -5.59 1.34
C ALA A 68 5.36 -6.00 0.14
N ILE A 69 5.98 -6.21 -1.02
CA ILE A 69 5.30 -6.58 -2.26
C ILE A 69 4.57 -7.92 -2.12
N ASP A 70 5.22 -8.95 -1.59
CA ASP A 70 4.62 -10.28 -1.42
C ASP A 70 3.40 -10.24 -0.49
N ASN A 71 3.47 -9.48 0.61
CA ASN A 71 2.36 -9.32 1.55
C ASN A 71 1.16 -8.61 0.90
N LEU A 72 1.41 -7.61 0.05
CA LEU A 72 0.35 -6.92 -0.69
C LEU A 72 -0.28 -7.79 -1.78
N GLN A 73 0.50 -8.61 -2.48
CA GLN A 73 -0.04 -9.57 -3.44
C GLN A 73 -0.93 -10.61 -2.75
N LYS A 74 -0.48 -11.17 -1.61
CA LYS A 74 -1.31 -12.08 -0.79
C LYS A 74 -2.62 -11.44 -0.36
N TRP A 75 -2.58 -10.17 0.07
CA TRP A 75 -3.76 -9.40 0.44
C TRP A 75 -4.74 -9.23 -0.73
N LYS A 76 -4.22 -8.97 -1.95
CA LYS A 76 -5.03 -8.80 -3.17
C LYS A 76 -5.69 -10.11 -3.59
N THR A 77 -4.97 -11.24 -3.54
CA THR A 77 -5.51 -12.55 -3.91
C THR A 77 -6.63 -13.00 -2.98
N LYS A 78 -6.51 -12.80 -1.65
CA LYS A 78 -7.58 -13.09 -0.69
C LYS A 78 -8.90 -12.36 -0.97
N ARG A 79 -8.86 -11.25 -1.70
CA ARG A 79 -10.05 -10.45 -2.06
C ARG A 79 -10.65 -10.81 -3.43
N ARG A 80 -10.00 -11.64 -4.24
CA ARG A 80 -10.52 -12.14 -5.53
C ARG A 80 -11.09 -13.56 -5.44
N LEU A 81 -11.00 -14.20 -4.28
CA LEU A 81 -11.64 -15.48 -3.99
C LEU A 81 -13.02 -15.21 -3.36
N THR A 82 -14.05 -15.11 -4.20
CA THR A 82 -15.48 -15.20 -3.86
C THR A 82 -16.15 -16.05 -4.91
#